data_AF-A0AAI8YXY6-F1
#
_entry.id   AF-A0AAI8YXY6-F1
#
_cell.length_a   1.000
_cell.length_b   1.000
_cell.length_c   1.000
_cell.angle_alpha   90.00
_cell.angle_beta   90.00
_cell.angle_gamma   90.00
#
_symmetry.space_group_name_H-M   'P 1'
#
loop_
_entity.id
_entity.type
_entity.pdbx_description
1 polymer ?
#
loop_
_entity_poly.entity_id
_entity_poly.type
_entity_poly.pdbx_seq_one_letter_code
_entity_poly.pdbx_strand_id
1 'polypeptide(L)'
;MPLWLCSTLTAGKKPLFDGWSWEDHWCGIVIQYSSRQLTFESDAMLAIPGLATVCGHQNGSRYLAGLWERDILHGMLWDCGDELEVMRPRAHLAPTWSWACMRREVAWIRDQRSLTRYHVELVDASVEPLVDVQPLGAVKPGAYLDIRGPCLVGLLASRYTAQDTTRFPVFLGEHEYRFNVDCVPELKEIAGSEVVRLWWCTEEINATIGSGRDRLLVLRAIDKTLGSFTRVGIIDSAGPEKNWRDLVAERTVRIL
;
A
#
# COMPACT_ATOMS: atom_id res chain seq x y z
N MET A 1 30.78 -0.10 3.87
CA MET A 1 30.76 -0.88 2.60
C MET A 1 30.85 -2.34 2.96
N PRO A 2 29.94 -3.22 2.49
CA PRO A 2 30.27 -4.63 2.40
C PRO A 2 30.27 -5.12 0.95
N LEU A 3 31.39 -5.75 0.62
CA LEU A 3 31.78 -6.51 -0.56
C LEU A 3 30.80 -7.66 -0.86
N TRP A 4 29.90 -7.49 -1.84
CA TRP A 4 29.19 -8.60 -2.51
C TRP A 4 28.91 -8.30 -3.99
N LEU A 5 29.88 -7.73 -4.69
CA LEU A 5 29.85 -7.64 -6.15
C LEU A 5 31.12 -8.28 -6.68
N CYS A 6 30.99 -9.55 -7.11
CA CYS A 6 31.65 -10.17 -8.25
C CYS A 6 31.88 -11.66 -8.00
N SER A 7 31.12 -12.51 -8.69
CA SER A 7 31.69 -13.68 -9.35
C SER A 7 30.75 -14.24 -10.41
N THR A 8 31.21 -14.12 -11.66
CA THR A 8 31.11 -15.10 -12.76
C THR A 8 29.74 -15.50 -13.30
N LEU A 9 29.46 -14.97 -14.49
CA LEU A 9 28.64 -15.55 -15.55
C LEU A 9 29.16 -16.96 -15.93
N THR A 10 28.40 -18.01 -15.66
CA THR A 10 28.29 -19.20 -16.53
C THR A 10 27.02 -20.00 -16.20
N ALA A 11 26.49 -20.66 -17.23
CA ALA A 11 25.20 -21.34 -17.29
C ALA A 11 24.88 -22.26 -16.10
N GLY A 12 23.68 -22.06 -15.52
CA GLY A 12 23.13 -22.85 -14.43
C GLY A 12 22.42 -21.96 -13.42
N LYS A 13 21.21 -21.47 -13.74
CA LYS A 13 20.40 -20.67 -12.81
C LYS A 13 20.03 -21.54 -11.60
N LYS A 14 20.84 -21.51 -10.53
CA LYS A 14 20.30 -21.67 -9.18
C LYS A 14 19.39 -20.47 -8.93
N PRO A 15 18.16 -20.66 -8.40
CA PRO A 15 17.39 -19.51 -7.97
C PRO A 15 18.23 -18.76 -6.95
N LEU A 16 18.32 -17.44 -7.10
CA LEU A 16 19.05 -16.56 -6.18
C LEU A 16 18.41 -16.52 -4.77
N PHE A 17 17.34 -17.29 -4.55
CA PHE A 17 16.43 -17.16 -3.41
C PHE A 17 16.13 -18.55 -2.82
N ASP A 18 16.31 -18.66 -1.50
CA ASP A 18 16.11 -19.88 -0.70
C ASP A 18 14.62 -20.23 -0.56
N GLY A 19 13.94 -20.66 -1.63
CA GLY A 19 12.57 -21.19 -1.55
C GLY A 19 11.44 -20.16 -1.29
N TRP A 20 11.76 -18.88 -1.15
CA TRP A 20 10.78 -17.78 -1.09
C TRP A 20 10.45 -17.26 -2.50
N SER A 21 9.24 -16.74 -2.68
CA SER A 21 8.83 -16.06 -3.92
C SER A 21 9.60 -14.74 -4.09
N TRP A 22 9.69 -14.21 -5.31
CA TRP A 22 10.37 -12.94 -5.56
C TRP A 22 9.59 -11.77 -4.95
N GLU A 23 8.27 -11.91 -4.87
CA GLU A 23 7.35 -10.95 -4.27
C GLU A 23 7.61 -10.81 -2.77
N ASP A 24 7.71 -11.95 -2.06
CA ASP A 24 8.02 -11.95 -0.63
C ASP A 24 9.41 -11.37 -0.35
N HIS A 25 10.37 -11.65 -1.24
CA HIS A 25 11.69 -11.06 -1.16
C HIS A 25 11.65 -9.55 -1.34
N TRP A 26 10.87 -9.04 -2.29
CA TRP A 26 10.67 -7.61 -2.48
C TRP A 26 10.05 -6.97 -1.24
N CYS A 27 8.97 -7.53 -0.68
CA CYS A 27 8.38 -7.06 0.58
C CYS A 27 9.42 -7.03 1.70
N GLY A 28 10.25 -8.06 1.84
CA GLY A 28 11.33 -8.12 2.82
C GLY A 28 12.39 -7.02 2.63
N ILE A 29 12.77 -6.74 1.38
CA ILE A 29 13.66 -5.62 1.04
C ILE A 29 13.02 -4.29 1.46
N VAL A 30 11.75 -4.07 1.12
CA VAL A 30 11.04 -2.83 1.45
C VAL A 30 10.95 -2.63 2.95
N ILE A 31 10.60 -3.66 3.73
CA ILE A 31 10.56 -3.58 5.21
C ILE A 31 11.92 -3.17 5.77
N GLN A 32 12.99 -3.86 5.35
CA GLN A 32 14.36 -3.55 5.81
C GLN A 32 14.87 -2.18 5.33
N TYR A 33 14.37 -1.69 4.20
CA TYR A 33 14.75 -0.41 3.65
C TYR A 33 14.05 0.73 4.37
N SER A 34 12.73 0.63 4.50
CA SER A 34 11.84 1.63 5.11
C SER A 34 12.06 1.81 6.61
N SER A 35 12.52 0.77 7.32
CA SER A 35 12.92 0.86 8.73
C SER A 35 14.19 1.67 8.99
N ARG A 36 14.98 1.96 7.95
CA ARG A 36 16.19 2.77 8.10
C ARG A 36 15.80 4.23 8.20
N GLN A 37 16.27 4.90 9.26
CA GLN A 37 16.19 6.35 9.38
C GLN A 37 17.14 7.02 8.37
N LEU A 38 16.66 7.17 7.14
CA LEU A 38 17.42 7.79 6.06
C LEU A 38 17.54 9.29 6.37
N THR A 39 18.79 9.72 6.59
CA THR A 39 19.12 11.06 7.11
C THR A 39 18.74 12.18 6.14
N PHE A 40 18.68 11.91 4.84
CA PHE A 40 18.27 12.85 3.80
C PHE A 40 17.13 12.29 2.95
N GLU A 41 16.08 13.09 2.73
CA GLU A 41 14.88 12.71 1.95
C GLU A 41 15.21 12.32 0.50
N SER A 42 16.23 12.97 -0.09
CA SER A 42 16.72 12.67 -1.44
C SER A 42 17.41 11.30 -1.52
N ASP A 43 18.08 10.88 -0.46
CA ASP A 43 18.94 9.69 -0.47
C ASP A 43 18.12 8.40 -0.31
N ALA A 44 16.89 8.55 0.20
CA ALA A 44 15.94 7.45 0.33
C ALA A 44 15.42 6.92 -1.01
N MET A 45 15.62 7.65 -2.11
CA MET A 45 15.24 7.19 -3.45
C MET A 45 16.43 6.81 -4.32
N LEU A 46 17.67 6.94 -3.82
CA LEU A 46 18.88 6.60 -4.58
C LEU A 46 19.23 5.11 -4.50
N ALA A 47 18.88 4.43 -3.41
CA ALA A 47 19.23 3.02 -3.22
C ALA A 47 18.18 2.03 -3.75
N ILE A 48 16.91 2.43 -3.78
CA ILE A 48 15.79 1.60 -4.26
C ILE A 48 15.97 1.19 -5.74
N PRO A 49 16.37 2.08 -6.68
CA PRO A 49 16.57 1.72 -8.08
C PRO A 49 17.55 0.56 -8.28
N GLY A 50 18.63 0.52 -7.51
CA GLY A 50 19.62 -0.56 -7.58
C GLY A 50 19.04 -1.90 -7.15
N LEU A 51 18.28 -1.92 -6.05
CA LEU A 51 17.59 -3.11 -5.55
C LEU A 51 16.47 -3.56 -6.50
N ALA A 52 15.68 -2.60 -6.99
CA ALA A 52 14.63 -2.83 -7.98
C ALA A 52 15.20 -3.38 -9.29
N THR A 53 16.38 -2.96 -9.73
CA THR A 53 17.03 -3.50 -10.93
C THR A 53 17.36 -4.98 -10.74
N VAL A 54 17.93 -5.35 -9.59
CA VAL A 54 18.29 -6.76 -9.29
C VAL A 54 17.05 -7.66 -9.19
N CYS A 55 15.96 -7.18 -8.59
CA CYS A 55 14.70 -7.92 -8.49
C CYS A 55 13.92 -7.93 -9.83
N GLY A 56 13.83 -6.78 -10.50
CA GLY A 56 13.02 -6.55 -11.69
C GLY A 56 13.53 -7.27 -12.94
N HIS A 57 14.85 -7.45 -13.07
CA HIS A 57 15.45 -8.24 -14.16
C HIS A 57 14.95 -9.69 -14.23
N GLN A 58 14.42 -10.23 -13.13
CA GLN A 58 13.99 -11.63 -13.06
C GLN A 58 12.54 -11.84 -13.48
N ASN A 59 11.69 -10.80 -13.50
CA ASN A 59 10.24 -10.96 -13.66
C ASN A 59 9.63 -10.22 -14.86
N GLY A 60 10.28 -9.16 -15.38
CA GLY A 60 9.73 -8.39 -16.52
C GLY A 60 8.41 -7.69 -16.22
N SER A 61 8.09 -7.46 -14.94
CA SER A 61 6.96 -6.62 -14.52
C SER A 61 7.34 -5.15 -14.60
N ARG A 62 6.40 -4.29 -14.99
CA ARG A 62 6.56 -2.83 -14.90
C ARG A 62 6.69 -2.43 -13.43
N TYR A 63 7.64 -1.56 -13.15
CA TYR A 63 7.84 -0.96 -11.83
C TYR A 63 6.97 0.29 -11.70
N LEU A 64 6.20 0.37 -10.62
CA LEU A 64 5.25 1.43 -10.33
C LEU A 64 5.63 2.07 -8.99
N ALA A 65 6.52 3.05 -9.05
CA ALA A 65 6.88 3.93 -7.93
C ALA A 65 7.19 3.23 -6.59
N GLY A 66 7.81 2.04 -6.56
CA GLY A 66 8.05 1.25 -5.34
C GLY A 66 7.34 -0.10 -5.31
N LEU A 67 6.38 -0.31 -6.20
CA LEU A 67 5.59 -1.53 -6.32
C LEU A 67 5.78 -2.15 -7.71
N TRP A 68 5.32 -3.38 -7.89
CA TRP A 68 5.37 -4.08 -9.16
C TRP A 68 3.97 -4.28 -9.69
N GLU A 69 3.73 -3.95 -10.96
CA GLU A 69 2.39 -4.07 -11.56
C GLU A 69 1.78 -5.47 -11.41
N ARG A 70 2.56 -6.54 -11.60
CA ARG A 70 2.08 -7.92 -11.42
C ARG A 70 1.70 -8.27 -9.99
N ASP A 71 2.30 -7.60 -9.01
CA ASP A 71 2.04 -7.81 -7.59
C ASP A 71 1.31 -6.61 -6.97
N ILE A 72 0.70 -5.75 -7.78
CA ILE A 72 0.19 -4.45 -7.28
C ILE A 72 -0.92 -4.64 -6.26
N LEU A 73 -1.73 -5.69 -6.43
CA LEU A 73 -2.84 -5.99 -5.52
C LEU A 73 -2.33 -6.33 -4.12
N HIS A 74 -1.34 -7.22 -3.99
CA HIS A 74 -0.71 -7.48 -2.71
C HIS A 74 0.15 -6.29 -2.25
N GLY A 75 0.87 -5.69 -3.18
CA GLY A 75 1.75 -4.54 -2.96
C GLY A 75 1.05 -3.37 -2.28
N MET A 76 -0.26 -3.20 -2.49
CA MET A 76 -1.08 -2.17 -1.85
C MET A 76 -1.52 -2.50 -0.40
N LEU A 77 -1.21 -3.68 0.14
CA LEU A 77 -1.58 -4.11 1.50
C LEU A 77 -0.57 -3.69 2.58
N TRP A 78 0.37 -2.80 2.26
CA TRP A 78 1.29 -2.24 3.24
C TRP A 78 0.55 -1.40 4.30
N ASP A 79 1.07 -1.30 5.51
CA ASP A 79 0.70 -0.32 6.53
C ASP A 79 1.94 0.14 7.33
N CYS A 80 1.77 1.09 8.24
CA CYS A 80 2.84 1.61 9.09
C CYS A 80 2.78 1.10 10.56
N GLY A 81 2.04 0.02 10.83
CA GLY A 81 1.87 -0.52 12.18
C GLY A 81 1.27 0.45 13.21
N ASP A 82 1.56 0.21 14.49
CA ASP A 82 0.93 0.89 15.64
C ASP A 82 1.71 2.10 16.21
N GLU A 83 2.73 2.58 15.50
CA GLU A 83 3.64 3.60 16.05
C GLU A 83 3.19 5.05 15.81
N LEU A 84 3.30 5.88 16.85
CA LEU A 84 2.64 7.20 17.01
C LEU A 84 2.97 8.30 15.98
N GLU A 85 4.15 8.32 15.35
CA GLU A 85 4.65 9.50 14.62
C GLU A 85 4.66 9.34 13.09
N VAL A 86 3.58 8.85 12.49
CA VAL A 86 3.58 8.55 11.05
C VAL A 86 3.41 9.82 10.22
N MET A 87 4.42 10.16 9.39
CA MET A 87 4.48 11.39 8.59
C MET A 87 4.95 11.11 7.15
N ARG A 88 4.38 11.84 6.19
CA ARG A 88 4.89 11.91 4.81
C ARG A 88 6.09 12.87 4.71
N PRO A 89 7.04 12.64 3.76
CA PRO A 89 8.04 13.63 3.41
C PRO A 89 7.40 14.95 2.97
N ARG A 90 8.12 16.06 3.14
CA ARG A 90 7.65 17.37 2.63
C ARG A 90 7.72 17.45 1.11
N ALA A 91 8.73 16.82 0.52
CA ALA A 91 8.84 16.70 -0.93
C ALA A 91 7.90 15.60 -1.46
N HIS A 92 7.26 15.86 -2.61
CA HIS A 92 6.49 14.84 -3.31
C HIS A 92 7.46 13.87 -4.00
N LEU A 93 7.78 12.77 -3.32
CA LEU A 93 8.71 11.75 -3.78
C LEU A 93 8.00 10.58 -4.46
N ALA A 94 6.79 10.26 -4.00
CA ALA A 94 5.97 9.17 -4.48
C ALA A 94 4.47 9.47 -4.28
N PRO A 95 3.59 8.85 -5.08
CA PRO A 95 2.14 8.95 -4.94
C PRO A 95 1.64 8.29 -3.65
N THR A 96 0.43 8.64 -3.20
CA THR A 96 -0.04 8.22 -1.86
C THR A 96 -0.31 6.73 -1.73
N TRP A 97 -0.50 6.05 -2.86
CA TRP A 97 -0.66 4.59 -2.93
C TRP A 97 0.65 3.80 -2.79
N SER A 98 1.81 4.44 -3.00
CA SER A 98 3.10 3.78 -2.85
C SER A 98 3.60 3.85 -1.41
N TRP A 99 4.16 2.78 -0.88
CA TRP A 99 4.84 2.80 0.43
C TRP A 99 5.97 3.85 0.50
N ALA A 100 6.58 4.19 -0.65
CA ALA A 100 7.69 5.14 -0.72
C ALA A 100 7.27 6.59 -0.43
N CYS A 101 5.96 6.87 -0.28
CA CYS A 101 5.46 8.15 0.19
C CYS A 101 5.58 8.32 1.72
N MET A 102 6.09 7.31 2.43
CA MET A 102 6.22 7.28 3.88
C MET A 102 7.70 7.33 4.32
N ARG A 103 7.99 7.99 5.45
CA ARG A 103 9.35 8.03 6.06
C ARG A 103 9.51 7.08 7.25
N ARG A 104 8.84 5.95 7.23
CA ARG A 104 8.75 5.02 8.35
C ARG A 104 8.78 3.59 7.85
N GLU A 105 9.09 2.67 8.75
CA GLU A 105 8.94 1.25 8.48
C GLU A 105 7.50 0.98 8.02
N VAL A 106 7.40 0.34 6.86
CA VAL A 106 6.15 -0.26 6.41
C VAL A 106 6.24 -1.76 6.63
N ALA A 107 5.11 -2.37 6.94
CA ALA A 107 4.94 -3.81 6.97
C ALA A 107 3.81 -4.19 6.01
N TRP A 108 3.84 -5.41 5.49
CA TRP A 108 2.67 -5.98 4.84
C TRP A 108 1.83 -6.67 5.89
N ILE A 109 0.52 -6.43 5.84
CA ILE A 109 -0.44 -7.15 6.66
C ILE A 109 -0.21 -8.64 6.40
N ARG A 110 0.05 -9.41 7.48
CA ARG A 110 0.34 -10.84 7.38
C ARG A 110 -0.80 -11.53 6.62
N ASP A 111 -0.51 -11.98 5.40
CA ASP A 111 -1.39 -12.84 4.63
C ASP A 111 -0.64 -14.10 4.18
N GLN A 112 -1.38 -15.18 3.99
CA GLN A 112 -0.93 -16.21 3.07
C GLN A 112 -1.43 -15.81 1.69
N ARG A 113 -0.57 -15.24 0.84
CA ARG A 113 -0.90 -14.83 -0.53
C ARG A 113 -1.75 -15.86 -1.30
N SER A 114 -1.53 -17.16 -1.06
CA SER A 114 -2.27 -18.28 -1.66
C SER A 114 -3.72 -18.44 -1.16
N LEU A 115 -4.05 -17.86 -0.01
CA LEU A 115 -5.38 -17.86 0.62
C LEU A 115 -6.09 -16.50 0.47
N THR A 116 -5.44 -15.52 -0.16
CA THR A 116 -5.99 -14.18 -0.37
C THR A 116 -6.79 -14.14 -1.66
N ARG A 117 -8.08 -13.80 -1.54
CA ARG A 117 -8.96 -13.52 -2.68
C ARG A 117 -9.10 -12.02 -2.87
N TYR A 118 -8.58 -11.49 -3.96
CA TYR A 118 -8.76 -10.09 -4.33
C TYR A 118 -10.14 -9.86 -4.96
N HIS A 119 -10.78 -8.75 -4.60
CA HIS A 119 -12.07 -8.30 -5.14
C HIS A 119 -11.93 -7.09 -6.06
N VAL A 120 -10.69 -6.65 -6.28
CA VAL A 120 -10.34 -5.52 -7.14
C VAL A 120 -9.50 -5.97 -8.31
N GLU A 121 -9.43 -5.14 -9.34
CA GLU A 121 -8.50 -5.28 -10.44
C GLU A 121 -7.84 -3.94 -10.78
N LEU A 122 -6.59 -4.02 -11.24
CA LEU A 122 -5.91 -2.89 -11.85
C LEU A 122 -6.44 -2.71 -13.29
N VAL A 123 -7.00 -1.54 -13.58
CA VAL A 123 -7.49 -1.17 -14.91
C VAL A 123 -6.41 -0.43 -15.69
N ASP A 124 -5.77 0.56 -15.06
CA ASP A 124 -4.69 1.35 -15.67
C ASP A 124 -3.71 1.85 -14.60
N ALA A 125 -2.49 2.16 -15.02
CA ALA A 125 -1.50 2.80 -14.17
C ALA A 125 -0.56 3.67 -15.00
N SER A 126 -0.27 4.86 -14.48
CA SER A 126 0.73 5.77 -15.04
C SER A 126 1.72 6.21 -13.98
N VAL A 127 3.00 6.09 -14.32
CA VAL A 127 4.12 6.57 -13.50
C VAL A 127 5.14 7.18 -14.44
N GLU A 128 5.47 8.45 -14.22
CA GLU A 128 6.55 9.13 -14.91
C GLU A 128 7.70 9.41 -13.95
N PRO A 129 8.95 9.03 -14.29
CA PRO A 129 10.09 9.35 -13.45
C PRO A 129 10.30 10.87 -13.40
N LEU A 130 10.69 11.38 -12.24
CA LEU A 130 11.05 12.78 -12.07
C LEU A 130 12.33 13.13 -12.85
N VAL A 131 13.24 12.17 -12.97
CA VAL A 131 14.52 12.28 -13.67
C VAL A 131 14.68 11.07 -14.59
N ASP A 132 14.78 11.29 -15.90
CA ASP A 132 14.80 10.21 -16.91
C ASP A 132 15.96 9.21 -16.72
N VAL A 133 17.11 9.67 -16.23
CA VAL A 133 18.27 8.79 -15.94
C VAL A 133 18.09 7.95 -14.66
N GLN A 134 17.01 8.17 -13.90
CA GLN A 134 16.64 7.40 -12.70
C GLN A 134 15.19 6.87 -12.83
N PRO A 135 14.92 5.98 -13.79
CA PRO A 135 13.55 5.56 -14.14
C PRO A 135 12.81 4.81 -13.03
N LEU A 136 13.52 4.32 -12.01
CA LEU A 136 12.97 3.59 -10.86
C LEU A 136 13.00 4.44 -9.56
N GLY A 137 13.36 5.72 -9.66
CA GLY A 137 13.51 6.64 -8.54
C GLY A 137 12.23 7.43 -8.24
N ALA A 138 12.41 8.68 -7.82
CA ALA A 138 11.32 9.62 -7.59
C ALA A 138 10.46 9.82 -8.85
N VAL A 139 9.18 10.11 -8.65
CA VAL A 139 8.21 10.22 -9.74
C VAL A 139 7.57 11.60 -9.77
N LYS A 140 7.09 12.03 -10.94
CA LYS A 140 6.38 13.30 -11.09
C LYS A 140 5.01 13.25 -10.39
N PRO A 141 4.49 14.40 -9.92
CA PRO A 141 3.10 14.49 -9.48
C PRO A 141 2.13 14.03 -10.56
N GLY A 142 1.04 13.39 -10.14
CA GLY A 142 0.00 12.88 -11.05
C GLY A 142 0.17 11.41 -11.45
N ALA A 143 1.15 10.70 -10.90
CA ALA A 143 1.20 9.24 -10.97
C ALA A 143 -0.09 8.63 -10.37
N TYR A 144 -0.67 7.63 -11.03
CA TYR A 144 -1.96 7.09 -10.63
C TYR A 144 -2.10 5.59 -10.84
N LEU A 145 -3.04 5.00 -10.09
CA LEU A 145 -3.62 3.69 -10.32
C LEU A 145 -5.13 3.84 -10.51
N ASP A 146 -5.67 3.34 -11.61
CA ASP A 146 -7.11 3.17 -11.78
C ASP A 146 -7.48 1.75 -11.35
N ILE A 147 -8.21 1.66 -10.23
CA ILE A 147 -8.62 0.38 -9.64
C ILE A 147 -10.12 0.24 -9.78
N ARG A 148 -10.57 -0.89 -10.33
CA ARG A 148 -11.99 -1.26 -10.33
C ARG A 148 -12.28 -2.22 -9.19
N GLY A 149 -13.36 -1.97 -8.46
CA GLY A 149 -13.90 -2.92 -7.50
C GLY A 149 -15.02 -2.36 -6.63
N PRO A 150 -15.40 -3.10 -5.57
CA PRO A 150 -16.53 -2.76 -4.74
C PRO A 150 -16.22 -1.60 -3.79
N CYS A 151 -16.92 -0.49 -3.97
CA CYS A 151 -16.76 0.74 -3.20
C CYS A 151 -17.92 0.96 -2.23
N LEU A 152 -17.59 1.55 -1.09
CA LEU A 152 -18.55 1.90 -0.05
C LEU A 152 -18.21 3.24 0.59
N VAL A 153 -19.19 4.16 0.63
CA VAL A 153 -19.00 5.45 1.29
C VAL A 153 -18.96 5.25 2.81
N GLY A 154 -18.06 5.96 3.47
CA GLY A 154 -17.91 6.00 4.91
C GLY A 154 -17.67 7.39 5.44
N LEU A 155 -17.75 7.53 6.76
CA LEU A 155 -17.52 8.78 7.46
C LEU A 155 -16.40 8.59 8.48
N LEU A 156 -15.37 9.43 8.40
CA LEU A 156 -14.34 9.46 9.43
C LEU A 156 -14.92 10.06 10.71
N ALA A 157 -14.54 9.51 11.86
CA ALA A 157 -14.94 10.08 13.14
C ALA A 157 -14.46 11.53 13.27
N SER A 158 -15.33 12.41 13.75
CA SER A 158 -14.98 13.80 14.06
C SER A 158 -14.32 13.94 15.44
N ARG A 159 -14.47 12.93 16.31
CA ARG A 159 -13.87 12.86 17.64
C ARG A 159 -12.99 11.62 17.73
N TYR A 160 -11.80 11.82 18.28
CA TYR A 160 -10.84 10.79 18.59
C TYR A 160 -10.23 11.07 19.96
N THR A 161 -9.75 10.02 20.61
CA THR A 161 -9.10 10.07 21.92
C THR A 161 -7.60 10.19 21.77
N ALA A 162 -6.89 10.58 22.83
CA ALA A 162 -5.42 10.57 22.83
C ALA A 162 -4.85 9.14 22.70
N GLN A 163 -5.66 8.10 22.90
CA GLN A 163 -5.32 6.71 22.66
C GLN A 163 -5.51 6.26 21.20
N ASP A 164 -6.21 7.04 20.37
CA ASP A 164 -6.41 6.76 18.94
C ASP A 164 -5.23 7.32 18.14
N THR A 165 -4.19 6.52 18.02
CA THR A 165 -2.88 6.98 17.56
C THR A 165 -2.64 6.67 16.10
N THR A 166 -2.75 5.40 15.72
CA THR A 166 -2.65 4.89 14.35
C THR A 166 -3.92 4.18 13.93
N ARG A 167 -4.75 3.74 14.88
CA ARG A 167 -6.00 2.99 14.64
C ARG A 167 -7.19 3.90 14.91
N PHE A 168 -7.71 4.53 13.86
CA PHE A 168 -8.76 5.53 13.99
C PHE A 168 -10.15 4.98 13.68
N PRO A 169 -11.20 5.50 14.34
CA PRO A 169 -12.56 5.07 14.05
C PRO A 169 -13.06 5.61 12.69
N VAL A 170 -13.63 4.72 11.89
CA VAL A 170 -14.33 5.03 10.63
C VAL A 170 -15.67 4.31 10.60
N PHE A 171 -16.73 5.05 10.26
CA PHE A 171 -18.10 4.56 10.37
C PHE A 171 -18.65 4.08 9.02
N LEU A 172 -19.33 2.93 9.03
CA LEU A 172 -20.23 2.46 7.97
C LEU A 172 -21.67 2.44 8.49
N GLY A 173 -22.49 3.39 8.03
CA GLY A 173 -23.81 3.55 8.63
C GLY A 173 -23.65 3.76 10.13
N GLU A 174 -24.14 2.80 10.93
CA GLU A 174 -24.06 2.82 12.39
C GLU A 174 -22.87 2.02 12.97
N HIS A 175 -22.10 1.31 12.14
CA HIS A 175 -21.02 0.44 12.60
C HIS A 175 -19.66 1.16 12.61
N GLU A 176 -18.94 1.04 13.73
CA GLU A 176 -17.58 1.51 13.89
C GLU A 176 -16.57 0.46 13.43
N TYR A 177 -15.65 0.86 12.55
CA TYR A 177 -14.45 0.11 12.19
C TYR A 177 -13.23 0.89 12.67
N ARG A 178 -12.10 0.20 12.79
CA ARG A 178 -10.80 0.85 12.98
C ARG A 178 -9.92 0.59 11.78
N PHE A 179 -9.23 1.63 11.33
CA PHE A 179 -8.30 1.53 10.22
C PHE A 179 -6.93 2.07 10.63
N ASN A 180 -5.89 1.43 10.10
CA ASN A 180 -4.51 1.83 10.26
C ASN A 180 -4.27 3.02 9.31
N VAL A 181 -4.01 4.18 9.86
CA VAL A 181 -3.82 5.44 9.12
C VAL A 181 -2.41 5.52 8.56
N ASP A 182 -2.31 5.91 7.29
CA ASP A 182 -1.02 6.11 6.64
C ASP A 182 -0.28 7.34 7.22
N CYS A 183 -0.96 8.46 7.48
CA CYS A 183 -0.34 9.69 7.98
C CYS A 183 -1.22 10.39 9.03
N VAL A 184 -0.76 10.43 10.29
CA VAL A 184 -1.57 10.90 11.44
C VAL A 184 -1.87 12.42 11.38
N PRO A 185 -0.93 13.31 11.03
CA PRO A 185 -1.23 14.73 10.88
C PRO A 185 -2.32 15.01 9.83
N GLU A 186 -2.26 14.35 8.67
CA GLU A 186 -3.28 14.48 7.61
C GLU A 186 -4.66 14.07 8.12
N LEU A 187 -4.74 13.07 8.99
CA LEU A 187 -6.02 12.66 9.55
C LEU A 187 -6.72 13.78 10.33
N LYS A 188 -5.98 14.53 11.15
CA LYS A 188 -6.56 15.62 11.95
C LYS A 188 -7.24 16.67 11.08
N GLU A 189 -6.75 16.87 9.86
CA GLU A 189 -7.31 17.80 8.88
C GLU A 189 -8.57 17.25 8.19
N ILE A 190 -8.75 15.92 8.18
CA ILE A 190 -9.82 15.24 7.43
C ILE A 190 -10.84 14.55 8.34
N ALA A 191 -10.69 14.65 9.66
CA ALA A 191 -11.66 14.14 10.62
C ALA A 191 -13.07 14.70 10.34
N GLY A 192 -14.08 13.82 10.36
CA GLY A 192 -15.46 14.19 10.00
C GLY A 192 -15.74 14.24 8.49
N SER A 193 -14.77 13.99 7.61
CA SER A 193 -14.99 13.96 6.17
C SER A 193 -15.53 12.61 5.68
N GLU A 194 -16.19 12.64 4.52
CA GLU A 194 -16.54 11.42 3.79
C GLU A 194 -15.30 10.79 3.16
N VAL A 195 -15.23 9.47 3.26
CA VAL A 195 -14.21 8.62 2.64
C VAL A 195 -14.87 7.54 1.79
N VAL A 196 -14.13 7.01 0.83
CA VAL A 196 -14.50 5.79 0.11
C VAL A 196 -13.68 4.65 0.68
N ARG A 197 -14.33 3.52 0.93
CA ARG A 197 -13.68 2.27 1.28
C ARG A 197 -13.78 1.34 0.09
N LEU A 198 -12.65 0.87 -0.36
CA LEU A 198 -12.55 -0.07 -1.47
C LEU A 198 -12.29 -1.45 -0.90
N TRP A 199 -13.23 -2.38 -1.09
CA TRP A 199 -13.07 -3.76 -0.63
C TRP A 199 -11.99 -4.44 -1.45
N TRP A 200 -10.82 -4.61 -0.84
CA TRP A 200 -9.62 -4.97 -1.55
C TRP A 200 -9.47 -6.50 -1.66
N CYS A 201 -9.50 -7.19 -0.53
CA CYS A 201 -9.41 -8.64 -0.49
C CYS A 201 -10.09 -9.26 0.73
N THR A 202 -10.29 -10.57 0.66
CA THR A 202 -10.63 -11.44 1.79
C THR A 202 -9.55 -12.50 1.93
N GLU A 203 -8.98 -12.63 3.13
CA GLU A 203 -8.14 -13.78 3.48
C GLU A 203 -9.03 -14.90 4.03
N GLU A 204 -9.00 -16.06 3.38
CA GLU A 204 -9.75 -17.25 3.84
C GLU A 204 -8.95 -17.98 4.93
N ILE A 205 -9.16 -17.61 6.20
CA ILE A 205 -8.52 -18.31 7.33
C ILE A 205 -9.29 -19.60 7.64
N ASN A 206 -8.57 -20.73 7.52
CA ASN A 206 -8.85 -22.08 8.03
C ASN A 206 -10.33 -22.45 8.31
N ALA A 207 -10.85 -23.40 7.54
CA ALA A 207 -12.19 -24.00 7.66
C ALA A 207 -12.59 -24.49 9.06
N THR A 208 -11.63 -24.65 9.98
CA THR A 208 -11.86 -25.10 11.36
C THR A 208 -12.33 -23.99 12.32
N ILE A 209 -12.00 -22.72 12.02
CA ILE A 209 -12.24 -21.56 12.92
C ILE A 209 -13.23 -20.55 12.32
N GLY A 210 -13.48 -20.63 11.00
CA GLY A 210 -14.63 -20.02 10.34
C GLY A 210 -14.62 -18.48 10.21
N SER A 211 -13.50 -17.80 10.47
CA SER A 211 -13.43 -16.33 10.35
C SER A 211 -12.41 -15.89 9.29
N GLY A 212 -12.90 -15.58 8.09
CA GLY A 212 -12.12 -14.86 7.08
C GLY A 212 -11.92 -13.39 7.48
N ARG A 213 -10.85 -12.75 6.99
CA ARG A 213 -10.55 -11.34 7.26
C ARG A 213 -10.69 -10.50 6.01
N ASP A 214 -11.50 -9.46 6.08
CA ASP A 214 -11.64 -8.50 4.99
C ASP A 214 -10.59 -7.37 5.15
N ARG A 215 -10.04 -6.93 4.02
CA ARG A 215 -9.15 -5.78 3.92
C ARG A 215 -9.80 -4.73 3.05
N LEU A 216 -9.84 -3.50 3.53
CA LEU A 216 -10.40 -2.38 2.77
C LEU A 216 -9.41 -1.22 2.75
N LEU A 217 -9.11 -0.69 1.56
CA LEU A 217 -8.39 0.58 1.48
C LEU A 217 -9.33 1.72 1.82
N VAL A 218 -8.85 2.68 2.60
CA VAL A 218 -9.57 3.92 2.92
C VAL A 218 -9.01 5.03 2.05
N LEU A 219 -9.88 5.64 1.27
CA LEU A 219 -9.57 6.61 0.23
C LEU A 219 -10.30 7.93 0.51
N ARG A 220 -9.57 9.05 0.44
CA ARG A 220 -10.13 10.40 0.56
C ARG A 220 -10.28 11.01 -0.82
N ALA A 221 -11.46 11.56 -1.13
CA ALA A 221 -11.65 12.29 -2.38
C ALA A 221 -10.79 13.56 -2.41
N ILE A 222 -10.04 13.75 -3.49
CA ILE A 222 -9.35 15.00 -3.80
C ILE A 222 -10.33 15.93 -4.52
N ASP A 223 -11.07 15.36 -5.46
CA ASP A 223 -12.13 16.02 -6.21
C ASP A 223 -13.34 15.09 -6.30
N LYS A 224 -14.43 15.49 -5.64
CA LYS A 224 -15.68 14.71 -5.60
C LYS A 224 -16.31 14.53 -7.00
N THR A 225 -15.93 15.35 -7.98
CA THR A 225 -16.47 15.32 -9.34
C THR A 225 -15.63 14.47 -10.30
N LEU A 226 -14.32 14.36 -10.07
CA LEU A 226 -13.40 13.65 -10.96
C LEU A 226 -13.11 12.20 -10.57
N GLY A 227 -13.61 11.74 -9.41
CA GLY A 227 -13.39 10.37 -8.95
C GLY A 227 -11.92 10.06 -8.62
N SER A 228 -11.15 11.09 -8.28
CA SER A 228 -9.74 11.00 -7.88
C SER A 228 -9.62 11.02 -6.36
N PHE A 229 -8.81 10.11 -5.82
CA PHE A 229 -8.66 9.88 -4.41
C PHE A 229 -7.19 9.79 -4.00
N THR A 230 -6.88 10.12 -2.75
CA THR A 230 -5.64 9.70 -2.09
C THR A 230 -5.91 8.56 -1.13
N ARG A 231 -4.94 7.67 -0.98
CA ARG A 231 -4.95 6.65 0.06
C ARG A 231 -4.61 7.29 1.40
N VAL A 232 -5.44 7.00 2.41
CA VAL A 232 -5.26 7.50 3.78
C VAL A 232 -5.09 6.40 4.82
N GLY A 233 -5.28 5.14 4.44
CA GLY A 233 -5.03 4.01 5.31
C GLY A 233 -5.69 2.72 4.83
N ILE A 234 -5.68 1.72 5.71
CA ILE A 234 -6.23 0.39 5.45
C ILE A 234 -6.97 -0.15 6.68
N ILE A 235 -8.15 -0.72 6.46
CA ILE A 235 -8.88 -1.48 7.48
C ILE A 235 -8.36 -2.91 7.46
N ASP A 236 -7.75 -3.30 8.58
CA ASP A 236 -7.48 -4.70 8.93
C ASP A 236 -8.44 -5.09 10.06
N SER A 237 -9.61 -5.63 9.71
CA SER A 237 -10.55 -6.09 10.72
C SER A 237 -11.10 -7.49 10.44
N ALA A 238 -11.28 -8.26 11.51
CA ALA A 238 -12.27 -9.32 11.57
C ALA A 238 -13.61 -8.64 11.90
N GLY A 239 -14.21 -7.99 10.89
CA GLY A 239 -15.47 -7.25 11.08
C GLY A 239 -16.68 -8.19 11.21
N PRO A 240 -17.72 -7.81 11.97
CA PRO A 240 -18.88 -8.65 12.22
C PRO A 240 -19.70 -8.80 10.92
N GLU A 241 -20.08 -10.05 10.66
CA GLU A 241 -21.12 -10.55 9.75
C GLU A 241 -21.43 -9.80 8.43
N LYS A 242 -21.15 -10.50 7.33
CA LYS A 242 -21.74 -10.58 5.96
C LYS A 242 -22.59 -9.43 5.36
N ASN A 243 -23.31 -8.61 6.11
CA ASN A 243 -24.34 -7.68 5.61
C ASN A 243 -23.81 -6.44 4.89
N TRP A 244 -22.56 -6.02 5.15
CA TRP A 244 -22.02 -4.84 4.47
C TRP A 244 -21.71 -5.11 2.98
N ARG A 245 -21.52 -6.37 2.60
CA ARG A 245 -21.20 -6.78 1.23
C ARG A 245 -22.35 -6.51 0.26
N ASP A 246 -23.58 -6.41 0.76
CA ASP A 246 -24.75 -6.06 -0.06
C ASP A 246 -24.86 -4.54 -0.30
N LEU A 247 -24.07 -3.74 0.41
CA LEU A 247 -24.09 -2.26 0.32
C LEU A 247 -23.06 -1.71 -0.66
N VAL A 248 -22.18 -2.55 -1.20
CA VAL A 248 -21.10 -2.14 -2.09
C VAL A 248 -21.62 -1.89 -3.51
N ALA A 249 -21.00 -0.93 -4.20
CA ALA A 249 -21.23 -0.71 -5.62
C ALA A 249 -19.90 -0.78 -6.37
N GLU A 250 -19.88 -1.52 -7.49
CA GLU A 250 -18.71 -1.61 -8.36
C GLU A 250 -18.40 -0.24 -8.98
N ARG A 251 -17.17 0.23 -8.81
CA ARG A 251 -16.70 1.52 -9.38
C ARG A 251 -15.24 1.43 -9.77
N THR A 252 -14.85 2.22 -10.75
CA THR A 252 -13.43 2.53 -11.00
C THR A 252 -13.07 3.80 -10.24
N VAL A 253 -12.02 3.72 -9.44
CA VAL A 253 -11.48 4.85 -8.68
C VAL A 253 -10.05 5.11 -9.12
N ARG A 254 -9.71 6.39 -9.30
CA ARG A 254 -8.34 6.82 -9.56
C ARG A 254 -7.65 7.15 -8.26
N ILE A 255 -6.59 6.44 -7.91
CA ILE A 255 -5.79 6.68 -6.72
C ILE A 255 -4.51 7.42 -7.12
N LEU A 256 -4.29 8.61 -6.54
CA LEU A 256 -3.11 9.47 -6.75
C LEU A 256 -2.10 9.35 -5.60
#